data_AF-A0A953XYP4-F1
#
_entry.id   AF-A0A953XYP4-F1
#
_cell.length_a   1.000
_cell.length_b   1.000
_cell.length_c   1.000
_cell.angle_alpha   90.00
_cell.angle_beta   90.00
_cell.angle_gamma   90.00
#
_symmetry.space_group_name_H-M   'P 1'
#
loop_
_entity.id
_entity.type
_entity.pdbx_description
1 polymer ?
#
loop_
_entity_poly.entity_id
_entity_poly.type
_entity_poly.pdbx_seq_one_letter_code
_entity_poly.pdbx_strand_id
1 'polypeptide(L)'
;MKLLFGLGALIALTCVAWGFKLDAQVTITQPDLFWSLLVSGLSGSLLGWRVAMRNDSNPLRNLIGLVGSLVAWRVSYFPFMVLAGWKASLVEFTVWNTAGTNVVYP
;
A
#
# COMPACT_ATOMS: atom_id res chain seq x y z
N MET A 1 11.54 16.18 15.31
CA MET A 1 10.07 15.97 15.20
C MET A 1 9.47 16.56 13.93
N LYS A 2 9.68 17.84 13.62
CA LYS A 2 9.11 18.51 12.43
C LYS A 2 9.40 17.77 11.11
N LEU A 3 10.60 17.22 10.95
CA LEU A 3 11.00 16.47 9.75
C LEU A 3 10.20 15.17 9.54
N LEU A 4 9.99 14.35 10.58
CA LEU A 4 9.24 13.09 10.46
C LEU A 4 7.76 13.34 10.19
N PHE A 5 7.18 14.37 10.80
CA PHE A 5 5.83 14.82 10.47
C PHE A 5 5.73 15.32 9.03
N GLY A 6 6.70 16.11 8.55
CA GLY A 6 6.78 16.55 7.16
C GLY A 6 6.88 15.39 6.19
N LEU A 7 7.72 14.39 6.47
CA LEU A 7 7.85 13.16 5.67
C LEU A 7 6.55 12.35 5.67
N GLY A 8 5.90 12.21 6.82
CA GLY A 8 4.60 11.53 6.91
C GLY A 8 3.51 12.24 6.11
N ALA A 9 3.42 13.56 6.21
CA ALA A 9 2.48 14.36 5.43
C ALA A 9 2.77 14.25 3.92
N LEU A 10 4.04 14.27 3.52
CA LEU A 10 4.44 14.09 2.12
C LEU A 10 4.03 12.70 1.61
N ILE A 11 4.31 11.63 2.36
CA ILE A 11 3.92 10.26 2.01
C ILE A 11 2.40 10.18 1.85
N ALA A 12 1.63 10.74 2.79
CA ALA A 12 0.17 10.76 2.72
C ALA A 12 -0.34 11.50 1.48
N LEU A 13 0.20 12.69 1.19
CA LEU A 13 -0.14 13.47 -0.01
C LEU A 13 0.19 12.71 -1.30
N THR A 14 1.35 12.05 -1.36
CA THR A 14 1.70 11.23 -2.54
C THR A 14 0.76 10.04 -2.72
N CYS A 15 0.34 9.38 -1.64
CA CYS A 15 -0.63 8.28 -1.71
C CYS A 15 -2.00 8.78 -2.19
N VAL A 16 -2.46 9.94 -1.73
CA VAL A 16 -3.72 10.56 -2.17
C VAL A 16 -3.65 10.95 -3.65
N ALA A 17 -2.59 11.65 -4.06
CA ALA A 17 -2.38 12.03 -5.46
C ALA A 17 -2.31 10.81 -6.38
N TRP A 18 -1.66 9.73 -5.93
CA TRP A 18 -1.60 8.48 -6.65
C TRP A 18 -2.97 7.79 -6.74
N GLY A 19 -3.76 7.83 -5.67
CA GLY A 19 -5.15 7.37 -5.67
C GLY A 19 -5.99 8.08 -6.74
N PHE A 20 -5.94 9.42 -6.78
CA PHE A 20 -6.63 10.19 -7.84
C PHE A 20 -6.16 9.84 -9.24
N LYS A 21 -4.86 9.58 -9.41
CA LYS A 21 -4.32 9.14 -10.71
C LYS A 21 -4.89 7.77 -11.12
N LEU A 22 -4.98 6.83 -10.19
CA LEU A 22 -5.58 5.52 -10.45
C LEU A 22 -7.07 5.65 -10.77
N ASP A 23 -7.80 6.47 -10.02
CA ASP A 23 -9.24 6.71 -10.26
C ASP A 23 -9.52 7.36 -11.63
N ALA A 24 -8.55 8.12 -12.17
CA ALA A 24 -8.66 8.72 -13.50
C ALA A 24 -8.36 7.74 -14.66
N GLN A 25 -7.90 6.52 -14.37
CA GLN A 25 -7.63 5.52 -15.41
C GLN A 25 -8.92 4.84 -15.86
N VAL A 26 -9.12 4.75 -17.18
CA VAL A 26 -10.27 4.05 -17.78
C VAL A 26 -10.25 2.56 -17.45
N THR A 27 -9.06 1.97 -17.33
CA THR A 27 -8.84 0.57 -16.96
C THR A 27 -7.74 0.50 -15.91
N ILE A 28 -8.06 -0.04 -14.73
CA ILE A 28 -7.09 -0.28 -13.65
C ILE A 28 -6.73 -1.76 -13.67
N THR A 29 -5.45 -2.07 -13.76
CA THR A 29 -5.00 -3.47 -13.74
C THR A 29 -4.68 -3.94 -12.32
N GLN A 30 -4.73 -5.25 -12.09
CA GLN A 30 -4.33 -5.83 -10.81
C GLN A 30 -2.89 -5.47 -10.40
N PRO A 31 -1.88 -5.46 -11.30
CA PRO A 31 -0.54 -4.94 -11.00
C PRO A 31 -0.53 -3.50 -10.50
N ASP A 32 -1.34 -2.60 -11.08
CA ASP A 32 -1.38 -1.20 -10.68
C ASP A 32 -1.82 -1.05 -9.23
N LEU A 33 -2.90 -1.73 -8.85
CA LEU A 33 -3.38 -1.75 -7.46
C LEU A 33 -2.38 -2.39 -6.51
N PHE A 34 -1.78 -3.50 -6.94
CA PHE A 34 -0.84 -4.28 -6.16
C PHE A 34 0.40 -3.47 -5.78
N TRP A 35 1.10 -2.90 -6.78
CA TRP A 35 2.33 -2.14 -6.53
C TRP A 35 2.07 -0.88 -5.73
N SER A 36 0.92 -0.23 -5.96
CA SER A 36 0.50 0.95 -5.21
C SER A 36 0.36 0.66 -3.72
N LEU A 37 -0.43 -0.38 -3.38
CA LEU A 37 -0.63 -0.79 -1.98
C LEU A 37 0.67 -1.29 -1.35
N LEU A 38 1.50 -2.00 -2.11
CA LEU A 38 2.79 -2.51 -1.64
C LEU A 38 3.74 -1.37 -1.23
N VAL A 39 3.91 -0.36 -2.09
CA VAL A 39 4.80 0.78 -1.86
C VAL A 39 4.26 1.69 -0.75
N SER A 40 2.97 1.97 -0.73
CA SER A 40 2.34 2.75 0.34
C SER A 40 2.49 2.07 1.70
N GLY A 41 2.25 0.75 1.76
CA GLY A 41 2.44 -0.05 2.96
C GLY A 41 3.89 -0.04 3.45
N LEU A 42 4.86 -0.21 2.54
CA LEU A 42 6.28 -0.19 2.89
C LEU A 42 6.69 1.17 3.46
N SER A 43 6.26 2.24 2.81
CA SER A 43 6.55 3.62 3.21
C SER A 43 5.97 3.93 4.59
N GLY A 44 4.73 3.49 4.86
CA GLY A 44 4.09 3.60 6.17
C GLY A 44 4.85 2.83 7.27
N SER A 45 5.24 1.59 6.99
CA SER A 45 6.00 0.74 7.93
C SER A 45 7.38 1.32 8.26
N LEU A 46 8.13 1.80 7.27
CA LEU A 46 9.44 2.43 7.49
C LEU A 46 9.32 3.73 8.28
N LEU A 47 8.31 4.55 7.99
CA LEU A 47 8.04 5.76 8.76
C LEU A 47 7.66 5.43 10.20
N GLY A 48 6.78 4.45 10.41
CA GLY A 48 6.38 3.97 11.74
C GLY A 48 7.57 3.47 12.56
N TRP A 49 8.45 2.66 11.96
CA TRP A 49 9.70 2.24 12.58
C TRP A 49 10.55 3.44 12.99
N ARG A 50 10.78 4.38 12.07
CA ARG A 50 11.64 5.53 12.34
C ARG A 50 11.07 6.41 13.45
N VAL A 51 9.74 6.57 13.50
CA VAL A 51 9.05 7.31 14.56
C VAL A 51 9.17 6.60 15.92
N ALA A 52 9.02 5.27 15.95
CA ALA A 52 9.10 4.47 17.17
C ALA A 52 10.53 4.40 17.74
N MET A 53 11.53 4.18 16.87
CA MET A 53 12.94 4.02 17.25
C MET A 53 13.74 5.33 17.24
N ARG A 54 13.07 6.49 17.15
CA ARG A 54 13.74 7.79 16.96
C ARG A 54 14.73 8.17 18.07
N ASN A 55 14.44 7.74 19.29
CA ASN A 55 15.21 8.07 20.50
C ASN A 55 15.98 6.86 21.03
N ASP A 56 15.92 5.70 20.36
CA ASP A 56 16.65 4.50 20.80
C ASP A 56 18.11 4.62 20.33
N SER A 57 19.02 4.67 21.30
CA SER A 57 20.46 4.74 21.07
C SER A 57 21.09 3.37 20.80
N ASN A 58 20.37 2.27 21.07
CA ASN A 58 20.90 0.93 20.89
C ASN A 58 20.71 0.48 19.42
N PRO A 59 21.81 0.27 18.65
CA PRO A 59 21.71 -0.09 17.24
C PRO A 59 21.07 -1.46 17.01
N LEU A 60 21.23 -2.42 17.93
CA LEU A 60 20.65 -3.76 17.80
C LEU A 60 19.13 -3.72 17.98
N ARG A 61 18.63 -2.98 18.97
CA ARG A 61 17.17 -2.81 19.16
C ARG A 61 16.54 -2.08 17.98
N ASN A 62 17.24 -1.08 17.47
CA ASN A 62 16.81 -0.34 16.30
C ASN A 62 16.73 -1.24 15.05
N LEU A 63 17.73 -2.10 14.85
CA LEU A 63 17.75 -3.10 13.79
C LEU A 63 16.62 -4.13 13.93
N ILE A 64 16.37 -4.64 15.15
CA ILE A 64 15.24 -5.53 15.43
C ILE A 64 13.91 -4.83 15.10
N GLY A 65 13.79 -3.55 15.46
CA GLY A 65 12.62 -2.75 15.10
C GLY A 65 12.42 -2.62 13.59
N LEU A 66 13.51 -2.43 12.84
CA LEU A 66 13.46 -2.35 11.37
C LEU A 66 13.00 -3.69 10.78
N VAL A 67 13.63 -4.78 11.19
CA VAL A 67 13.28 -6.13 10.73
C VAL A 67 11.83 -6.45 11.08
N GLY A 68 11.39 -6.17 12.30
CA GLY A 68 10.00 -6.36 12.73
C GLY A 68 9.01 -5.56 11.89
N SER A 69 9.34 -4.31 11.55
CA SER A 69 8.51 -3.47 10.68
C SER A 69 8.43 -4.02 9.25
N LEU A 70 9.54 -4.51 8.69
CA LEU A 70 9.57 -5.14 7.37
C LEU A 70 8.78 -6.46 7.36
N VAL A 71 8.87 -7.26 8.42
CA VAL A 71 8.06 -8.48 8.57
C VAL A 71 6.59 -8.10 8.68
N ALA A 72 6.22 -7.12 9.51
CA ALA A 72 4.84 -6.67 9.63
C ALA A 72 4.26 -6.18 8.30
N TRP A 73 5.04 -5.39 7.53
CA TRP A 73 4.69 -5.03 6.16
C TRP A 73 4.50 -6.26 5.27
N ARG A 74 5.45 -7.20 5.31
CA ARG A 74 5.42 -8.41 4.48
C ARG A 74 4.30 -9.38 4.85
N VAL A 75 3.84 -9.40 6.10
CA VAL A 75 2.70 -10.21 6.55
C VAL A 75 1.38 -9.52 6.20
N SER A 76 1.31 -8.19 6.35
CA SER A 76 0.13 -7.39 5.98
C SER A 76 -0.17 -7.45 4.49
N TYR A 77 0.82 -7.79 3.66
CA TYR A 77 0.73 -8.12 2.24
C TYR A 77 -0.43 -9.07 1.87
N PHE A 78 -0.61 -10.15 2.64
CA PHE A 78 -1.52 -11.23 2.28
C PHE A 78 -3.00 -10.79 2.35
N PRO A 79 -3.47 -10.14 3.44
CA PRO A 79 -4.80 -9.52 3.47
C PRO A 79 -5.04 -8.51 2.34
N PHE A 80 -4.05 -7.68 2.01
CA PHE A 80 -4.21 -6.68 0.94
C PHE A 80 -4.38 -7.32 -0.44
N MET A 81 -3.65 -8.39 -0.75
CA MET A 81 -3.89 -9.15 -1.99
C MET A 81 -5.27 -9.78 -2.03
N VAL A 82 -5.75 -10.34 -0.91
CA VAL A 82 -7.09 -10.95 -0.84
C VAL A 82 -8.17 -9.89 -1.08
N LEU A 83 -8.09 -8.73 -0.42
CA LEU A 83 -9.05 -7.63 -0.60
C LEU A 83 -9.01 -7.06 -2.03
N ALA A 84 -7.81 -6.89 -2.59
CA ALA A 84 -7.65 -6.44 -3.97
C ALA A 84 -8.25 -7.46 -4.97
N GLY A 85 -8.00 -8.75 -4.75
CA GLY A 85 -8.57 -9.84 -5.56
C GLY A 85 -10.10 -9.91 -5.44
N TRP A 86 -10.67 -9.70 -4.26
CA TRP A 86 -12.13 -9.61 -4.07
C TRP A 86 -12.73 -8.43 -4.82
N LYS A 87 -12.12 -7.24 -4.73
CA LYS A 87 -12.58 -6.05 -5.48
C LYS A 87 -12.51 -6.29 -6.99
N ALA A 88 -11.40 -6.84 -7.47
CA ALA A 88 -11.21 -7.23 -8.87
C ALA A 88 -12.30 -8.21 -9.34
N SER A 89 -12.57 -9.26 -8.57
CA SER A 89 -13.61 -10.26 -8.87
C SER A 89 -15.01 -9.66 -8.89
N LEU A 90 -15.31 -8.72 -7.98
CA LEU A 90 -16.60 -8.04 -7.94
C LEU A 90 -16.81 -7.13 -9.15
N VAL A 91 -15.77 -6.38 -9.56
CA VAL A 91 -15.81 -5.55 -10.78
C VAL A 91 -16.04 -6.44 -12.00
N GLU A 92 -15.28 -7.53 -12.13
CA GLU A 92 -15.41 -8.48 -13.24
C GLU A 92 -16.82 -9.07 -13.32
N PHE A 93 -17.35 -9.56 -12.19
CA PHE A 93 -18.72 -10.08 -12.13
C PHE A 93 -19.76 -9.04 -12.54
N THR A 94 -19.60 -7.80 -12.11
CA THR A 94 -20.55 -6.72 -12.41
C THR A 94 -20.50 -6.36 -13.90
N VAL A 95 -19.30 -6.26 -14.49
CA VAL A 95 -19.16 -5.93 -15.91
C VAL A 95 -19.66 -7.08 -16.78
N TRP A 96 -19.35 -8.34 -16.45
CA TRP A 96 -19.85 -9.49 -17.19
C TRP A 96 -21.39 -9.51 -17.24
N ASN A 97 -22.05 -9.28 -16.10
CA ASN A 97 -23.52 -9.27 -16.05
C ASN A 97 -24.17 -8.04 -16.72
N THR A 98 -23.44 -6.95 -16.94
CA THR A 98 -23.98 -5.72 -17.54
C THR A 98 -23.63 -5.56 -19.02
N ALA A 99 -22.42 -5.94 -19.42
CA ALA A 99 -21.86 -5.72 -20.74
C ALA A 99 -21.41 -7.00 -21.46
N GLY A 100 -21.37 -8.15 -20.78
CA GLY A 100 -20.94 -9.42 -21.36
C GLY A 100 -19.45 -9.48 -21.73
N THR A 101 -18.62 -8.63 -21.12
CA THR A 101 -17.19 -8.52 -21.42
C THR A 101 -16.34 -8.69 -20.15
N ASN A 102 -15.12 -9.19 -20.33
CA ASN A 102 -14.09 -9.31 -19.28
C ASN A 102 -13.18 -8.06 -19.32
N VAL A 103 -12.84 -7.50 -18.16
CA VAL A 103 -12.07 -6.24 -18.08
C VAL A 103 -10.86 -6.35 -17.16
N VAL A 104 -10.93 -7.22 -16.15
CA VAL A 104 -9.90 -7.41 -15.13
C VAL A 104 -9.06 -8.66 -15.42
N TYR A 105 -9.68 -9.71 -15.95
CA TYR A 105 -9.01 -10.94 -16.40
C TYR A 105 -9.32 -11.21 -17.88
N PRO A 106 -8.75 -10.42 -18.80
CA PRO A 106 -8.97 -10.60 -20.23
C PRO A 106 -8.46 -11.95 -20.76
#